data_AF-A0A1B3X1S2-F1
#
_entry.id   AF-A0A1B3X1S2-F1
#
_cell.length_a   1.000
_cell.length_b   1.000
_cell.length_c   1.000
_cell.angle_alpha   90.00
_cell.angle_beta   90.00
_cell.angle_gamma   90.00
#
_symmetry.space_group_name_H-M   'P 1'
#
loop_
_entity.id
_entity.type
_entity.pdbx_description
1 polymer ?
#
loop_
_entity_poly.entity_id
_entity_poly.type
_entity_poly.pdbx_seq_one_letter_code
_entity_poly.pdbx_strand_id
1 'polypeptide(L)'
;MQRFTASALLLAVTLWIVGVGTCEAAEDMRFVDAEDNTGYYVDAASVVRVSDAERVAVIAVVKADENRRYLYRTRLNPQAGTYQFISTQVEVYDTKEVLRTSQGMDTPQRYMPSSPFRNIADFIEELLKEKQPQTK
;
A
#
# COMPACT_ATOMS: atom_id res chain seq x y z
N MET A 1 -57.91 -23.31 21.85
CA MET A 1 -56.76 -22.39 21.61
C MET A 1 -55.51 -23.24 21.43
N GLN A 2 -54.94 -23.32 20.23
CA GLN A 2 -53.51 -23.63 20.07
C GLN A 2 -53.04 -23.14 18.71
N ARG A 3 -51.95 -22.39 18.75
CA ARG A 3 -51.47 -21.47 17.74
C ARG A 3 -50.57 -22.21 16.75
N PHE A 4 -50.85 -22.13 15.46
CA PHE A 4 -49.91 -22.55 14.41
C PHE A 4 -50.01 -21.61 13.22
N THR A 5 -49.28 -20.50 13.26
CA THR A 5 -48.78 -19.77 12.08
C THR A 5 -47.63 -18.87 12.54
N ALA A 6 -46.47 -19.45 12.79
CA ALA A 6 -45.25 -18.70 13.12
C ALA A 6 -44.03 -19.27 12.37
N SER A 7 -44.20 -19.66 11.10
CA SER A 7 -43.11 -20.21 10.27
C SER A 7 -43.05 -19.62 8.87
N ALA A 8 -43.58 -18.41 8.66
CA ALA A 8 -43.42 -17.67 7.40
C ALA A 8 -42.79 -16.27 7.57
N LEU A 9 -42.53 -15.84 8.81
CA LEU A 9 -41.94 -14.53 9.11
C LEU A 9 -40.49 -14.63 9.61
N LEU A 10 -39.74 -15.62 9.12
CA LEU A 10 -38.32 -15.79 9.43
C LEU A 10 -37.43 -15.87 8.18
N LEU A 11 -37.99 -15.56 7.00
CA LEU A 11 -37.24 -15.58 5.73
C LEU A 11 -36.97 -14.17 5.16
N ALA A 12 -37.16 -13.11 5.94
CA ALA A 12 -36.98 -11.72 5.51
C ALA A 12 -35.85 -10.97 6.25
N VAL A 13 -35.18 -11.62 7.22
CA VAL A 13 -34.10 -11.01 8.03
C VAL A 13 -32.75 -11.69 7.76
N THR A 14 -32.50 -12.08 6.50
CA THR A 14 -31.18 -12.56 6.04
C THR A 14 -30.51 -11.59 5.07
N LEU A 15 -31.11 -10.41 4.84
CA LEU A 15 -30.71 -9.48 3.78
C LEU A 15 -29.94 -8.24 4.26
N TRP A 16 -29.43 -8.22 5.50
CA TRP A 16 -28.93 -6.96 6.10
C TRP A 16 -27.54 -6.96 6.72
N ILE A 17 -26.69 -7.99 6.54
CA ILE A 17 -25.33 -7.95 7.12
C ILE A 17 -24.31 -8.74 6.30
N VAL A 18 -24.07 -8.39 5.03
CA VAL A 18 -22.78 -8.69 4.38
C VAL A 18 -22.40 -7.53 3.45
N GLY A 19 -22.54 -6.31 3.95
CA GLY A 19 -21.90 -5.12 3.40
C GLY A 19 -20.72 -4.73 4.27
N VAL A 20 -19.82 -5.68 4.56
CA VAL A 20 -18.52 -5.34 5.13
C VAL A 20 -17.67 -4.85 3.97
N GLY A 21 -17.96 -3.62 3.51
CA GLY A 21 -16.92 -2.84 2.86
C GLY A 21 -15.81 -2.78 3.90
N THR A 22 -14.71 -3.48 3.66
CA THR A 22 -13.51 -3.37 4.48
C THR A 22 -13.26 -1.88 4.62
N CYS A 23 -13.27 -1.38 5.86
CA CYS A 23 -12.79 -0.04 6.14
C CYS A 23 -11.28 -0.11 5.90
N GLU A 24 -10.88 -0.07 4.63
CA GLU A 24 -9.49 0.07 4.26
C GLU A 24 -9.09 1.43 4.80
N ALA A 25 -8.09 1.43 5.69
CA ALA A 25 -7.50 2.69 6.14
C ALA A 25 -7.16 3.49 4.88
N ALA A 26 -7.61 4.74 4.82
CA ALA A 26 -7.43 5.57 3.64
C ALA A 26 -5.92 5.65 3.33
N GLU A 27 -5.53 5.21 2.13
CA GLU A 27 -4.15 5.35 1.67
C GLU A 27 -3.76 6.83 1.65
N ASP A 28 -2.58 7.18 2.17
CA ASP A 28 -2.02 8.53 2.09
C ASP A 28 -0.94 8.55 1.00
N MET A 29 -1.33 8.32 -0.25
CA MET A 29 -0.43 8.24 -1.40
C MET A 29 0.16 9.63 -1.72
N ARG A 30 1.43 9.84 -1.37
CA ARG A 30 2.21 11.05 -1.67
C ARG A 30 3.08 10.84 -2.89
N PHE A 31 3.03 11.80 -3.81
CA PHE A 31 3.88 11.81 -4.99
C PHE A 31 5.36 12.00 -4.60
N VAL A 32 6.25 11.27 -5.24
CA VAL A 32 7.70 11.37 -5.04
C VAL A 32 8.40 11.84 -6.30
N ASP A 33 8.20 11.13 -7.41
CA ASP A 33 8.89 11.39 -8.66
C ASP A 33 8.09 10.82 -9.85
N ALA A 34 8.49 11.14 -11.08
CA ALA A 34 7.94 10.55 -12.29
C ALA A 34 9.01 10.40 -13.38
N GLU A 35 8.86 9.35 -14.18
CA GLU A 35 9.65 9.12 -15.39
C GLU A 35 8.70 8.66 -16.50
N ASP A 36 8.73 9.35 -17.64
CA ASP A 36 7.79 9.17 -18.74
C ASP A 36 6.32 9.19 -18.26
N ASN A 37 5.55 8.13 -18.56
CA ASN A 37 4.16 7.95 -18.12
C ASN A 37 4.05 7.20 -16.77
N THR A 38 5.16 7.06 -16.04
CA THR A 38 5.23 6.33 -14.77
C THR A 38 5.39 7.29 -13.60
N GLY A 39 4.42 7.32 -12.69
CA GLY A 39 4.49 8.04 -11.43
C GLY A 39 4.88 7.13 -10.27
N TYR A 40 5.70 7.65 -9.36
CA TYR A 40 6.16 6.97 -8.15
C TYR A 40 5.57 7.65 -6.92
N TYR A 41 4.90 6.87 -6.07
CA TYR A 41 4.22 7.35 -4.88
C TYR A 41 4.59 6.50 -3.67
N VAL A 42 4.52 7.11 -2.49
CA VAL A 42 4.66 6.42 -1.20
C VAL A 42 3.38 6.60 -0.42
N ASP A 43 2.80 5.52 0.09
CA ASP A 43 1.75 5.63 1.10
C ASP A 43 2.36 6.08 2.43
N ALA A 44 2.24 7.36 2.74
CA ALA A 44 2.80 7.95 3.95
C ALA A 44 2.20 7.33 5.22
N ALA A 45 0.98 6.80 5.18
CA ALA A 45 0.36 6.14 6.33
C ALA A 45 1.00 4.77 6.61
N SER A 46 1.55 4.11 5.59
CA SER A 46 2.21 2.81 5.71
C SER A 46 3.66 2.85 6.22
N VAL A 47 4.26 4.03 6.32
CA VAL A 47 5.69 4.18 6.65
C VAL A 47 5.95 3.81 8.11
N VAL A 48 6.79 2.80 8.32
CA VAL A 48 7.20 2.29 9.64
C VAL A 48 8.72 2.22 9.75
N ARG A 49 9.26 2.68 10.90
CA ARG A 49 10.65 2.41 11.28
C ARG A 49 10.74 1.00 11.86
N VAL A 50 11.52 0.12 11.22
CA VAL A 50 11.69 -1.28 11.68
C VAL A 50 12.95 -1.42 12.53
N SER A 51 13.97 -0.63 12.25
CA SER A 51 15.19 -0.46 13.04
C SER A 51 15.75 0.94 12.81
N ASP A 52 16.90 1.27 13.38
CA ASP A 52 17.58 2.55 13.12
C ASP A 52 17.92 2.71 11.63
N ALA A 53 18.29 1.63 10.95
CA ALA A 53 18.68 1.63 9.55
C ALA A 53 17.55 1.30 8.56
N GLU A 54 16.51 0.57 8.99
CA GLU A 54 15.50 0.05 8.09
C GLU A 54 14.14 0.73 8.22
N ARG A 55 13.50 0.92 7.06
CA ARG A 55 12.12 1.41 6.92
C ARG A 55 11.30 0.40 6.15
N VAL A 56 10.01 0.32 6.44
CA VAL A 56 9.04 -0.36 5.59
C VAL A 56 7.99 0.65 5.14
N ALA A 57 7.65 0.61 3.86
CA ALA A 57 6.59 1.43 3.27
C ALA A 57 5.94 0.69 2.10
N VAL A 58 4.70 1.04 1.78
CA VAL A 58 4.06 0.70 0.53
C VAL A 58 4.40 1.78 -0.50
N ILE A 59 4.97 1.35 -1.61
CA ILE A 59 5.34 2.18 -2.75
C ILE A 59 4.41 1.83 -3.89
N ALA A 60 3.75 2.83 -4.47
CA ALA A 60 2.95 2.65 -5.68
C ALA A 60 3.74 3.12 -6.91
N VAL A 61 3.78 2.28 -7.93
CA VAL A 61 4.24 2.64 -9.28
C VAL A 61 3.00 2.66 -10.16
N VAL A 62 2.64 3.84 -10.66
CA VAL A 62 1.45 4.05 -11.47
C VAL A 62 1.87 4.25 -12.91
N LYS A 63 1.42 3.37 -13.79
CA LYS A 63 1.53 3.52 -15.23
C LYS A 63 0.18 3.92 -15.80
N ALA A 64 0.00 5.22 -16.01
CA ALA A 64 -1.30 5.78 -16.33
C ALA A 64 -1.80 5.36 -17.72
N ASP A 65 -0.88 5.28 -18.70
CA ASP A 65 -1.16 4.83 -20.07
C ASP A 65 -1.57 3.36 -20.17
N GLU A 66 -1.13 2.54 -19.22
CA GLU A 66 -1.51 1.13 -19.12
C GLU A 66 -2.79 0.91 -18.27
N ASN A 67 -3.30 1.94 -17.58
CA ASN A 67 -4.29 1.80 -16.50
C ASN A 67 -3.86 0.71 -15.48
N ARG A 68 -2.58 0.80 -15.06
CA ARG A 68 -1.95 -0.16 -14.15
C ARG A 68 -1.33 0.53 -12.95
N ARG A 69 -1.54 -0.08 -11.78
CA ARG A 69 -0.93 0.32 -10.52
C ARG A 69 -0.25 -0.88 -9.89
N TYR A 70 1.02 -0.72 -9.53
CA TYR A 70 1.79 -1.74 -8.84
C TYR A 70 2.07 -1.27 -7.42
N LEU A 71 1.60 -2.00 -6.43
CA LEU A 71 1.86 -1.76 -5.02
C LEU A 71 2.95 -2.71 -4.53
N TYR A 72 4.01 -2.12 -4.00
CA TYR A 72 5.16 -2.83 -3.46
C TYR A 72 5.30 -2.53 -1.97
N ARG A 73 4.98 -3.51 -1.12
CA ARG A 73 5.39 -3.42 0.29
C ARG A 73 6.89 -3.67 0.35
N THR A 74 7.64 -2.64 0.69
CA THR A 74 9.09 -2.61 0.50
C THR A 74 9.79 -2.35 1.81
N ARG A 75 10.81 -3.15 2.12
CA ARG A 75 11.82 -2.85 3.14
C ARG A 75 12.97 -2.11 2.49
N LEU A 76 13.34 -0.96 3.02
CA LEU A 76 14.46 -0.14 2.55
C LEU A 76 15.51 -0.03 3.63
N ASN A 77 16.78 -0.06 3.23
CA ASN A 77 17.92 0.35 4.05
C ASN A 77 18.65 1.48 3.31
N PRO A 78 18.30 2.75 3.59
CA PRO A 78 18.86 3.91 2.90
C PRO A 78 20.39 4.02 3.05
N GLN A 79 20.94 3.62 4.20
CA GLN A 79 22.38 3.68 4.46
C GLN A 79 23.15 2.64 3.64
N ALA A 80 22.63 1.42 3.53
CA ALA A 80 23.21 0.36 2.70
C ALA A 80 22.91 0.52 1.21
N GLY A 81 21.95 1.40 0.86
CA GLY A 81 21.49 1.60 -0.51
C GLY A 81 20.79 0.37 -1.06
N THR A 82 19.97 -0.32 -0.25
CA THR A 82 19.28 -1.56 -0.63
C THR A 82 17.79 -1.52 -0.36
N TYR A 83 17.03 -2.30 -1.14
CA TYR A 83 15.61 -2.55 -0.93
C TYR A 83 15.28 -4.04 -1.07
N GLN A 84 14.16 -4.43 -0.48
CA GLN A 84 13.56 -5.74 -0.66
C GLN A 84 12.05 -5.61 -0.77
N PHE A 85 11.44 -6.11 -1.85
CA PHE A 85 10.00 -6.30 -1.89
C PHE A 85 9.63 -7.42 -0.94
N ILE A 86 8.71 -7.16 -0.03
CA ILE A 86 8.12 -8.16 0.87
C ILE A 86 6.93 -8.81 0.17
N SER A 87 6.11 -7.99 -0.50
CA SER A 87 4.97 -8.43 -1.30
C SER A 87 4.72 -7.45 -2.44
N THR A 88 4.10 -7.96 -3.50
CA THR A 88 3.73 -7.17 -4.68
C THR A 88 2.26 -7.41 -5.00
N GLN A 89 1.57 -6.36 -5.42
CA GLN A 89 0.17 -6.39 -5.83
C GLN A 89 0.01 -5.53 -7.08
N VAL A 90 -0.75 -6.03 -8.05
CA VAL A 90 -1.06 -5.34 -9.30
C VAL A 90 -2.54 -5.07 -9.35
N GLU A 91 -2.89 -3.83 -9.63
CA GLU A 91 -4.25 -3.33 -9.69
C GLU A 91 -4.53 -2.64 -11.03
N VAL A 92 -5.80 -2.60 -11.42
CA VAL A 92 -6.29 -1.58 -12.34
C VAL A 92 -6.22 -0.23 -11.63
N TYR A 93 -5.59 0.78 -12.24
CA TYR A 93 -5.36 2.06 -11.57
C TYR A 93 -6.67 2.78 -11.22
N ASP A 94 -7.63 2.83 -12.15
CA ASP A 94 -8.89 3.56 -11.95
C ASP A 94 -9.83 2.89 -10.94
N THR A 95 -9.94 1.56 -10.98
CA THR A 95 -10.93 0.80 -10.20
C THR A 95 -10.36 0.18 -8.93
N LYS A 96 -9.02 0.13 -8.80
CA LYS A 96 -8.29 -0.61 -7.77
C LYS A 96 -8.61 -2.11 -7.73
N GLU A 97 -9.19 -2.66 -8.81
CA GLU A 97 -9.41 -4.09 -8.92
C GLU A 97 -8.08 -4.83 -8.91
N VAL A 98 -7.92 -5.75 -7.96
CA VAL A 98 -6.70 -6.55 -7.81
C VAL A 98 -6.63 -7.58 -8.92
N LEU A 99 -5.63 -7.45 -9.78
CA LEU A 99 -5.35 -8.36 -10.89
C LEU A 99 -4.46 -9.52 -10.47
N ARG A 100 -3.48 -9.24 -9.60
CA ARG A 100 -2.49 -10.23 -9.15
C ARG A 100 -1.87 -9.82 -7.82
N THR A 101 -1.59 -10.81 -6.97
CA THR A 101 -0.74 -10.67 -5.79
C THR A 101 0.37 -11.71 -5.84
N SER A 102 1.57 -11.35 -5.40
CA SER A 102 2.70 -12.27 -5.28
C SER A 102 3.58 -11.94 -4.08
N GLN A 103 4.31 -12.95 -3.61
CA GLN A 103 5.39 -12.75 -2.66
C GLN A 103 6.51 -11.91 -3.30
N GLY A 104 7.22 -11.15 -2.48
CA GLY A 104 8.34 -10.33 -2.92
C GLY A 104 9.63 -11.11 -3.13
N MET A 105 10.76 -10.42 -2.96
CA MET A 105 12.10 -10.94 -3.23
C MET A 105 12.67 -11.67 -2.02
N ASP A 106 13.45 -12.73 -2.26
CA ASP A 106 14.12 -13.48 -1.18
C ASP A 106 15.34 -12.73 -0.61
N THR A 107 15.99 -11.91 -1.43
CA THR A 107 17.22 -11.19 -1.07
C THR A 107 17.14 -9.69 -1.36
N PRO A 108 17.73 -8.84 -0.50
CA PRO A 108 17.83 -7.41 -0.78
C PRO A 108 18.63 -7.12 -2.05
N GLN A 109 18.14 -6.16 -2.83
CA GLN A 109 18.77 -5.65 -4.05
C GLN A 109 19.34 -4.26 -3.81
N ARG A 110 20.44 -3.92 -4.49
CA ARG A 110 21.02 -2.57 -4.44
C ARG A 110 20.21 -1.61 -5.32
N TYR A 111 20.14 -0.34 -4.91
CA TYR A 111 19.62 0.72 -5.76
C TYR A 111 20.46 0.82 -7.03
N MET A 112 19.80 0.73 -8.19
CA MET A 112 20.47 1.04 -9.45
C MET A 112 20.66 2.57 -9.56
N PRO A 113 21.72 3.07 -10.21
CA PRO A 113 21.99 4.50 -10.28
C PRO A 113 20.84 5.34 -10.83
N SER A 114 20.09 4.82 -11.80
CA SER A 114 18.91 5.46 -12.40
C SER A 114 17.60 5.08 -11.71
N SER A 115 17.65 4.40 -10.57
CA SER A 115 16.44 3.90 -9.92
C SER A 115 15.76 4.98 -9.08
N PRO A 116 14.42 5.07 -9.10
CA PRO A 116 13.67 5.97 -8.23
C PRO A 116 13.80 5.63 -6.73
N PHE A 117 14.33 4.44 -6.37
CA PHE A 117 14.45 4.01 -4.97
C PHE A 117 15.32 4.92 -4.11
N ARG A 118 16.31 5.61 -4.70
CA ARG A 118 17.09 6.60 -3.95
C ARG A 118 16.20 7.78 -3.53
N ASN A 119 15.48 8.37 -4.48
CA ASN A 119 14.57 9.49 -4.23
C ASN A 119 13.44 9.10 -3.27
N ILE A 120 12.90 7.88 -3.41
CA ILE A 120 11.90 7.32 -2.49
C ILE A 120 12.45 7.18 -1.08
N ALA A 121 13.67 6.65 -0.91
CA ALA A 121 14.29 6.51 0.39
C ALA A 121 14.52 7.87 1.07
N ASP A 122 15.01 8.87 0.31
CA ASP A 122 15.24 10.22 0.80
C ASP A 122 13.91 10.90 1.21
N PHE A 123 12.88 10.77 0.38
CA PHE A 123 11.52 11.26 0.68
C PHE A 123 10.94 10.63 1.97
N ILE A 124 11.11 9.32 2.15
CA ILE A 124 10.65 8.62 3.37
C ILE A 124 11.35 9.17 4.62
N GLU A 125 12.65 9.44 4.56
CA GLU A 125 13.38 10.03 5.70
C GLU A 125 12.90 11.45 6.01
N GLU A 126 12.53 12.24 5.00
CA GLU A 126 11.93 13.57 5.18
C GLU A 126 10.55 13.48 5.86
N LEU A 127 9.64 12.64 5.34
CA LEU A 127 8.33 12.38 5.96
C LEU A 127 8.47 11.97 7.44
N LEU A 128 9.48 11.15 7.73
CA LEU A 128 9.74 10.65 9.07
C LEU A 128 10.31 11.70 10.01
N LYS A 129 10.96 12.76 9.50
CA LYS A 129 11.36 13.93 10.29
C LYS A 129 10.17 14.83 10.57
N GLU A 130 9.29 15.05 9.58
CA GLU A 130 8.07 15.85 9.76
C GLU A 130 7.12 15.26 10.81
N LYS A 131 7.03 13.93 10.86
CA LYS A 131 6.21 13.21 11.85
C LYS A 131 6.79 13.21 13.27
N GLN A 132 8.04 13.61 13.48
CA GLN A 132 8.56 13.73 14.84
C GLN A 132 7.93 14.96 15.51
N PRO A 133 7.37 14.84 16.72
CA PRO A 133 6.88 16.01 17.45
C PRO A 133 8.05 16.97 17.62
N GLN A 134 7.91 18.19 17.09
CA GLN A 134 8.91 19.23 17.29
C GLN A 134 9.04 19.48 18.79
N THR A 135 10.08 18.90 19.38
CA THR A 135 10.42 19.15 20.78
C THR A 135 11.08 20.51 20.79
N LYS A 136 10.28 21.53 21.08
CA LYS A 136 10.71 22.91 21.20
C LYS A 136 11.16 23.19 22.63
#